data_AF-A0A1C6B7W3-F1
#
_entry.id   AF-A0A1C6B7W3-F1
#
_cell.length_a   1.000
_cell.length_b   1.000
_cell.length_c   1.000
_cell.angle_alpha   90.00
_cell.angle_beta   90.00
_cell.angle_gamma   90.00
#
_symmetry.space_group_name_H-M   'P 1'
#
loop_
_entity.id
_entity.type
_entity.pdbx_description
1 polymer ?
#
loop_
_entity_poly.entity_id
_entity_poly.type
_entity_poly.pdbx_seq_one_letter_code
_entity_poly.pdbx_strand_id
1 'polypeptide(L)'
;MSIRKMKIQQGYIVYQIPAEEIVKLREADCFGNLCDSCNQTIEDTYYIPVLNWGMCKKCFDEWKETAIFYKEDTDFEELNIHWIEKWCDRLNISMTNTTFH
;
A
#
# COMPACT_ATOMS: atom_id res chain seq x y z
N MET A 1 11.54 -6.89 -9.53
CA MET A 1 11.32 -6.68 -8.09
C MET A 1 9.87 -7.06 -7.80
N SER A 2 9.50 -7.34 -6.55
CA SER A 2 8.14 -7.75 -6.20
C SER A 2 7.52 -6.72 -5.26
N ILE A 3 6.19 -6.61 -5.29
CA ILE A 3 5.45 -5.90 -4.25
C ILE A 3 5.69 -6.62 -2.92
N ARG A 4 5.98 -5.86 -1.86
CA ARG A 4 6.17 -6.41 -0.52
C ARG A 4 4.96 -6.10 0.34
N LYS A 5 4.21 -7.13 0.72
CA LYS A 5 3.16 -7.05 1.74
C LYS A 5 3.82 -7.14 3.11
N MET A 6 3.56 -6.18 3.97
CA MET A 6 4.13 -6.12 5.31
C MET A 6 3.09 -5.78 6.36
N LYS A 7 3.18 -6.42 7.52
CA LYS A 7 2.43 -6.03 8.72
C LYS A 7 3.33 -5.15 9.57
N ILE A 8 2.89 -3.93 9.88
CA ILE A 8 3.63 -3.01 10.75
C ILE A 8 3.34 -3.28 12.21
N GLN A 9 4.20 -2.80 13.11
CA GLN A 9 4.09 -2.98 14.57
C GLN A 9 2.73 -2.51 15.12
N GLN A 10 2.17 -1.46 14.51
CA GLN A 10 0.88 -0.89 14.88
C GLN A 10 -0.26 -1.88 14.65
N GLY A 11 -0.12 -2.82 13.71
CA GLY A 11 -1.11 -3.87 13.45
C GLY A 11 -1.65 -3.90 12.02
N TYR A 12 -1.49 -2.81 11.26
CA TYR A 12 -1.98 -2.68 9.89
C TYR A 12 -1.10 -3.37 8.86
N ILE A 13 -1.70 -3.72 7.72
CA ILE A 13 -1.03 -4.18 6.52
C ILE A 13 -0.64 -2.97 5.67
N VAL A 14 0.52 -3.04 5.02
CA VAL A 14 1.02 -2.04 4.07
C VAL A 14 1.65 -2.77 2.90
N TYR A 15 1.49 -2.24 1.70
CA TYR A 15 2.17 -2.72 0.51
C TYR A 15 3.22 -1.72 0.08
N GLN A 16 4.49 -2.13 0.10
CA GLN A 16 5.54 -1.38 -0.57
C GLN A 16 5.59 -1.82 -2.03
N ILE A 17 5.21 -0.89 -2.91
CA ILE A 17 5.11 -1.09 -4.36
C ILE A 17 6.29 -0.35 -5.01
N PRO A 18 7.28 -1.07 -5.56
CA PRO A 18 8.39 -0.46 -6.28
C PRO A 18 7.95 0.29 -7.53
N ALA A 19 8.71 1.31 -7.93
CA ALA A 19 8.45 2.14 -9.11
C ALA A 19 8.16 1.34 -10.40
N GLU A 20 8.82 0.20 -10.61
CA GLU A 20 8.57 -0.63 -11.80
C GLU A 20 7.24 -1.41 -11.77
N GLU A 21 6.72 -1.73 -10.60
CA GLU A 21 5.44 -2.47 -10.48
C GLU A 21 4.25 -1.50 -10.39
N ILE A 22 4.42 -0.33 -9.76
CA ILE A 22 3.33 0.66 -9.66
C ILE A 22 2.91 1.20 -11.04
N VAL A 23 3.81 1.22 -12.03
CA VAL A 23 3.49 1.66 -13.40
C VAL A 23 2.33 0.84 -13.97
N LYS A 24 2.35 -0.49 -13.82
CA LYS A 24 1.27 -1.36 -14.30
C LYS A 24 -0.06 -1.06 -13.62
N LEU A 25 -0.02 -0.80 -12.31
CA LEU A 25 -1.22 -0.46 -11.54
C LEU A 25 -1.77 0.93 -11.92
N ARG A 26 -0.90 1.89 -12.22
CA ARG A 26 -1.29 3.22 -12.72
C ARG A 26 -1.89 3.17 -14.11
N GLU A 27 -1.32 2.37 -15.02
CA GLU A 27 -1.88 2.14 -16.35
C GLU A 27 -3.26 1.47 -16.31
N ALA A 28 -3.54 0.73 -15.23
CA ALA A 28 -4.85 0.15 -14.95
C ALA A 28 -5.76 1.06 -14.10
N ASP A 29 -5.43 2.35 -13.97
CA ASP A 29 -6.16 3.37 -13.19
C ASP A 29 -6.39 2.99 -11.71
N CYS A 30 -5.54 2.13 -11.14
CA CYS A 30 -5.64 1.73 -9.73
C CYS A 30 -5.04 2.81 -8.80
N PHE A 31 -4.05 3.56 -9.28
CA PHE A 31 -3.36 4.60 -8.51
C PHE A 31 -3.02 5.82 -9.36
N GLY A 32 -2.87 6.96 -8.69
CA GLY A 32 -2.29 8.16 -9.29
C GLY A 32 -0.75 8.21 -9.21
N ASN A 33 -0.19 9.31 -9.70
CA ASN A 33 1.24 9.62 -9.62
C ASN A 33 1.59 10.51 -8.41
N LEU A 34 0.59 10.92 -7.61
CA LEU A 34 0.75 11.83 -6.48
C LEU A 34 0.58 11.08 -5.17
N CYS A 35 1.28 11.53 -4.14
CA CYS A 35 1.03 11.13 -2.77
C CYS A 35 -0.32 11.68 -2.28
N ASP A 36 -1.20 10.80 -1.79
CA ASP A 36 -2.52 11.19 -1.30
C ASP A 36 -2.46 12.08 -0.03
N SER A 37 -1.31 12.12 0.64
CA SER A 37 -1.10 12.95 1.84
C SER A 37 -0.51 14.33 1.53
N CYS A 38 0.56 14.41 0.73
CA CYS A 38 1.33 15.65 0.53
C CYS A 38 1.29 16.21 -0.90
N ASN A 39 0.57 15.56 -1.82
CA ASN A 39 0.42 15.94 -3.23
C ASN A 39 1.73 16.04 -4.04
N GLN A 40 2.86 15.58 -3.49
CA GLN A 40 4.10 15.47 -4.25
C GLN A 40 4.06 14.26 -5.17
N THR A 41 4.73 14.34 -6.32
CA THR A 41 4.91 13.19 -7.21
C THR A 41 5.67 12.07 -6.51
N ILE A 42 5.25 10.83 -6.73
CA ILE A 42 5.85 9.64 -6.13
C ILE A 42 6.21 8.60 -7.19
N GLU A 43 7.37 7.97 -7.04
CA GLU A 43 7.80 6.85 -7.86
C GLU A 43 7.51 5.54 -7.13
N ASP A 44 8.13 5.32 -5.97
CA ASP A 44 7.74 4.24 -5.06
C ASP A 44 6.48 4.61 -4.28
N THR A 45 5.58 3.64 -4.08
CA THR A 45 4.31 3.85 -3.39
C THR A 45 4.20 2.93 -2.18
N TYR A 46 3.84 3.49 -1.03
CA TYR A 46 3.39 2.76 0.14
C TYR A 46 1.86 2.81 0.16
N TYR A 47 1.22 1.72 -0.25
CA TYR A 47 -0.23 1.60 -0.19
C TYR A 47 -0.67 1.11 1.18
N ILE A 48 -1.55 1.87 1.81
CA ILE A 48 -2.07 1.64 3.16
C ILE A 48 -3.57 1.30 3.02
N PRO A 49 -3.97 0.02 3.03
CA PRO A 49 -5.33 -0.40 2.75
C PRO A 49 -6.35 0.16 3.75
N VAL A 50 -6.00 0.32 5.03
CA VAL A 50 -6.93 0.91 6.02
C VAL A 50 -7.30 2.37 5.72
N LEU A 51 -6.45 3.09 4.97
CA LEU A 51 -6.75 4.45 4.48
C LEU A 51 -7.24 4.46 3.03
N ASN A 52 -7.02 3.38 2.31
CA ASN A 52 -7.07 3.31 0.84
C ASN A 52 -6.19 4.37 0.15
N TRP A 53 -5.01 4.66 0.70
CA TRP A 53 -4.12 5.72 0.20
C TRP A 53 -2.78 5.18 -0.28
N GLY A 54 -2.27 5.74 -1.39
CA GLY A 54 -0.91 5.63 -1.86
C GLY A 54 -0.04 6.79 -1.37
N MET A 55 0.95 6.49 -0.53
CA MET A 55 1.83 7.50 0.08
C MET A 55 3.27 7.42 -0.41
N CYS A 56 3.96 8.57 -0.38
CA CYS A 56 5.42 8.60 -0.43
C CYS A 56 6.01 8.01 0.86
N LYS A 57 7.28 7.62 0.83
CA LYS A 57 7.97 7.06 2.02
C LYS A 57 7.87 7.96 3.24
N LYS A 58 8.11 9.28 3.07
CA LYS A 58 8.08 10.24 4.17
C LYS A 58 6.72 10.26 4.88
N CYS A 59 5.64 10.39 4.12
CA CYS A 59 4.28 10.41 4.68
C CYS A 59 3.89 9.08 5.31
N PHE A 60 4.33 7.96 4.73
CA PHE A 60 4.15 6.65 5.34
C PHE A 60 4.88 6.53 6.68
N ASP A 61 6.14 6.95 6.76
CA ASP A 61 6.92 6.91 8.01
C ASP A 61 6.25 7.78 9.08
N GLU A 62 5.82 9.00 8.74
CA GLU A 62 5.12 9.92 9.65
C GLU A 62 3.77 9.35 10.14
N TRP A 63 2.98 8.74 9.25
CA TRP A 63 1.75 8.06 9.63
C TRP A 63 2.03 6.88 10.56
N LYS A 64 3.03 6.06 10.24
CA LYS A 64 3.40 4.87 11.01
C LYS A 64 3.73 5.20 12.47
N GLU A 65 4.40 6.31 12.74
CA GLU A 65 4.75 6.73 14.11
C GLU A 65 3.54 7.06 15.00
N THR A 66 2.40 7.42 14.39
CA THR A 66 1.21 7.91 15.10
C THR A 66 -0.02 7.03 14.92
N ALA A 67 0.04 6.03 14.03
CA ALA A 67 -1.08 5.15 13.74
C ALA A 67 -1.48 4.30 14.95
N ILE A 68 -2.78 4.27 15.22
CA ILE A 68 -3.41 3.46 16.27
C ILE A 68 -4.29 2.42 15.57
N PHE A 69 -4.18 1.16 15.98
CA PHE A 69 -5.02 0.09 15.44
C PHE A 69 -6.41 0.11 16.05
N TYR A 70 -7.42 0.22 15.19
CA TYR A 70 -8.83 0.10 15.55
C TYR A 70 -9.39 -1.16 14.91
N LYS A 71 -10.00 -2.02 15.72
CA LYS A 71 -10.55 -3.29 15.25
C LYS A 71 -11.70 -3.06 14.26
N GLU A 72 -12.43 -1.98 14.45
CA GLU A 72 -13.56 -1.53 13.64
C GLU A 72 -13.16 -1.29 12.18
N ASP A 73 -11.90 -0.95 11.91
CA ASP A 73 -11.40 -0.69 10.55
C ASP A 73 -10.96 -1.97 9.81
N THR A 74 -10.97 -3.12 10.48
CA THR A 74 -10.45 -4.39 9.92
C THR A 74 -11.22 -4.80 8.66
N ASP A 75 -12.54 -4.70 8.68
CA ASP A 75 -13.37 -5.09 7.52
C ASP A 75 -13.06 -4.21 6.29
N PHE A 76 -12.82 -2.91 6.50
CA PHE A 76 -12.45 -1.99 5.42
C PHE A 76 -11.03 -2.27 4.91
N GLU A 77 -10.08 -2.51 5.81
CA GLU A 77 -8.72 -2.91 5.45
C GLU A 77 -8.71 -4.20 4.61
N GLU A 78 -9.50 -5.22 5.00
CA GLU A 78 -9.60 -6.51 4.30
C GLU A 78 -10.20 -6.36 2.90
N LEU A 79 -11.24 -5.52 2.73
CA LEU A 79 -11.81 -5.22 1.41
C LEU A 79 -10.76 -4.64 0.46
N ASN A 80 -9.97 -3.69 0.96
CA ASN A 80 -8.92 -3.03 0.19
C ASN A 80 -7.71 -3.95 -0.08
N ILE A 81 -7.38 -4.84 0.85
CA ILE A 81 -6.41 -5.94 0.65
C ILE A 81 -6.88 -6.84 -0.50
N HIS A 82 -8.13 -7.30 -0.47
CA HIS A 82 -8.66 -8.16 -1.54
C HIS A 82 -8.65 -7.46 -2.90
N TRP A 83 -8.99 -6.18 -2.93
CA TRP A 83 -8.97 -5.37 -4.14
C TRP A 83 -7.57 -5.29 -4.76
N ILE A 84 -6.53 -4.95 -3.99
CA ILE A 84 -5.18 -4.81 -4.54
C ILE A 84 -4.60 -6.17 -4.97
N GLU A 85 -4.84 -7.24 -4.20
CA GLU A 85 -4.36 -8.59 -4.54
C GLU A 85 -4.98 -9.08 -5.85
N LYS A 86 -6.29 -8.86 -6.04
CA LYS A 86 -6.98 -9.23 -7.29
C LYS A 86 -6.45 -8.48 -8.51
N TRP A 87 -6.05 -7.21 -8.35
CA TRP A 87 -5.41 -6.46 -9.41
C TRP A 87 -4.00 -6.95 -9.70
N CYS A 88 -3.22 -7.28 -8.66
CA CYS A 88 -1.89 -7.87 -8.83
C CYS A 88 -1.97 -9.19 -9.60
N ASP A 89 -2.92 -10.07 -9.25
CA ASP A 89 -3.17 -11.32 -9.97
C ASP A 89 -3.53 -11.07 -11.44
N ARG A 90 -4.46 -10.15 -11.69
CA ARG A 90 -4.90 -9.79 -13.04
C ARG A 90 -3.77 -9.25 -13.93
N LEU A 91 -2.85 -8.50 -13.33
CA LEU A 91 -1.72 -7.86 -14.02
C LEU A 91 -0.44 -8.71 -13.98
N ASN A 92 -0.50 -9.93 -13.42
CA ASN A 92 0.63 -10.82 -13.25
C ASN A 92 1.81 -10.15 -12.51
N ILE A 93 1.50 -9.43 -11.43
CA ILE A 93 2.46 -8.77 -10.55
C ILE A 93 2.82 -9.71 -9.40
N SER A 94 4.12 -9.98 -9.22
CA SER A 94 4.59 -10.82 -8.13
C SER A 94 4.53 -10.10 -6.79
N MET A 95 4.08 -10.84 -5.77
CA MET A 95 4.03 -10.38 -4.39
C MET A 95 4.84 -11.27 -3.45
N THR A 96 5.47 -10.66 -2.45
CA THR A 96 6.14 -11.37 -1.35
C THR A 96 5.57 -10.94 0.00
N ASN A 97 5.46 -11.89 0.92
CA ASN A 97 5.02 -11.64 2.29
C ASN A 97 6.23 -11.46 3.20
N THR A 98 6.33 -10.30 3.85
CA THR A 98 7.35 -10.03 4.86
C THR A 98 6.67 -9.76 6.20
N THR A 99 6.91 -10.65 7.16
CA THR A 99 6.56 -10.41 8.57
C THR A 99 7.78 -9.82 9.26
N PHE A 100 7.63 -8.65 9.89
CA PHE A 100 8.63 -8.15 10.83
C PHE A 100 8.33 -8.82 12.18
N HIS A 101 9.30 -9.58 12.69
CA HIS A 101 9.30 -10.11 14.05
C HIS A 101 9.78 -9.03 15.02
#